data_AF-A0A068TXU2-F1
#
_entry.id   AF-A0A068TXU2-F1
#
_cell.length_a   1.000
_cell.length_b   1.000
_cell.length_c   1.000
_cell.angle_alpha   90.00
_cell.angle_beta   90.00
_cell.angle_gamma   90.00
#
_symmetry.space_group_name_H-M   'P 1'
#
loop_
_entity.id
_entity.type
_entity.pdbx_description
1 polymer ?
#
loop_
_entity_poly.entity_id
_entity_poly.type
_entity_poly.pdbx_seq_one_letter_code
_entity_poly.pdbx_strand_id
1 'polypeptide(L)'
;MLKYIMQETGRAREAFAIIINTFQQLEQHALHALSSYLPPIYPIGPLNILDNQIKDKNLKEIGSNLWKEKTECLEWLNSKDPNSMVHVNFGSIAIMAPEQLVEFALGLANTKQDLLWILRPCDSAILSSEFLEETKERCLFVRVWIPTTLVVNDEKLKSLKILDGEFRQLFVLHSNPNMFASSCSQAKVLKHPFVRGFLIHSEWNSTIESISYGLPMICWPFFADQQTNC
;
A
#
# COMPACT_ATOMS: atom_id res chain seq x y z
N MET A 1 0.79 6.34 -25.06
CA MET A 1 1.67 5.88 -23.96
C MET A 1 3.14 5.84 -24.36
N LEU A 2 3.57 5.00 -25.32
CA LEU A 2 4.98 4.92 -25.74
C LEU A 2 5.61 6.27 -26.16
N LYS A 3 4.90 7.07 -26.97
CA LYS A 3 5.38 8.41 -27.36
C LYS A 3 5.65 9.33 -26.17
N TYR A 4 4.79 9.26 -25.15
CA TYR A 4 4.94 10.02 -23.93
C TYR A 4 6.19 9.56 -23.16
N ILE A 5 6.38 8.25 -22.99
CA ILE A 5 7.57 7.70 -22.33
C ILE A 5 8.86 8.14 -23.05
N MET A 6 8.89 8.04 -24.38
CA MET A 6 10.06 8.49 -25.16
C MET A 6 10.33 9.98 -24.99
N GLN A 7 9.29 10.81 -25.01
CA GLN A 7 9.40 12.25 -24.83
C GLN A 7 9.94 12.59 -23.43
N GLU A 8 9.33 12.07 -22.38
CA GLU A 8 9.76 12.36 -21.00
C GLU A 8 11.15 11.80 -20.69
N THR A 9 11.51 10.63 -21.25
CA THR A 9 12.88 10.10 -21.15
C THR A 9 13.89 11.02 -21.84
N GLY A 10 13.52 11.62 -22.97
CA GLY A 10 14.33 12.66 -23.63
C GLY A 10 14.52 13.88 -22.74
N ARG A 11 13.43 14.39 -22.14
CA ARG A 11 13.46 15.55 -21.24
C ARG A 11 14.26 15.32 -19.97
N ALA A 12 14.31 14.10 -19.46
CA ALA A 12 15.13 13.76 -18.30
C ALA A 12 16.62 14.07 -18.53
N ARG A 13 17.09 14.02 -19.79
CA ARG A 13 18.47 14.39 -20.16
C ARG A 13 18.73 15.89 -20.12
N GLU A 14 17.68 16.69 -20.25
CA GLU A 14 17.73 18.14 -20.25
C GLU A 14 17.56 18.73 -18.84
N ALA A 15 17.25 17.89 -17.84
CA ALA A 15 17.11 18.33 -16.47
C ALA A 15 18.46 18.83 -15.90
N PHE A 16 18.41 19.74 -14.93
CA PHE A 16 19.62 20.15 -14.21
C PHE A 16 20.15 19.03 -13.30
N ALA A 17 19.23 18.26 -12.72
CA ALA A 17 19.49 17.17 -11.80
C ALA A 17 18.28 16.23 -11.77
N ILE A 18 18.50 14.97 -11.42
CA ILE A 18 17.43 13.99 -11.21
C ILE A 18 17.46 13.55 -9.74
N ILE A 19 16.32 13.66 -9.07
CA ILE A 19 16.15 13.18 -7.69
C ILE A 19 15.37 11.87 -7.75
N ILE A 20 15.90 10.82 -7.12
CA ILE A 20 15.27 9.49 -7.11
C ILE A 20 15.10 9.04 -5.66
N ASN A 21 13.91 8.54 -5.33
CA ASN A 21 13.63 7.93 -4.02
C ASN A 21 14.23 6.51 -3.96
N THR A 22 15.55 6.44 -3.89
CA THR A 22 16.35 5.22 -3.71
C THR A 22 17.64 5.59 -2.96
N PHE A 23 18.47 4.61 -2.62
CA PHE A 23 19.77 4.84 -1.98
C PHE A 23 20.87 4.01 -2.65
N GLN A 24 22.11 4.47 -2.53
CA GLN A 24 23.25 3.93 -3.27
C GLN A 24 23.42 2.41 -3.10
N GLN A 25 23.25 1.90 -1.87
CA GLN A 25 23.45 0.49 -1.56
C GLN A 25 22.35 -0.41 -2.14
N LEU A 26 21.16 0.13 -2.45
CA LEU A 26 20.07 -0.64 -3.05
C LEU A 26 20.30 -0.86 -4.55
N GLU A 27 20.73 0.19 -5.27
CA GLU A 27 20.71 0.21 -6.74
C GLU A 27 22.03 0.68 -7.38
N GLN A 28 23.17 0.41 -6.74
CA GLN A 28 24.49 0.90 -7.18
C GLN A 28 24.76 0.70 -8.68
N HIS A 29 24.45 -0.48 -9.22
CA HIS A 29 24.69 -0.80 -10.63
C HIS A 29 23.78 0.02 -11.57
N ALA A 30 22.50 0.16 -11.24
CA ALA A 30 21.55 0.94 -12.03
C ALA A 30 21.90 2.43 -11.98
N LEU A 31 22.20 2.97 -10.81
CA LEU A 31 22.63 4.36 -10.63
C LEU A 31 23.93 4.64 -11.40
N HIS A 32 24.89 3.72 -11.38
CA HIS A 32 26.12 3.86 -12.15
C HIS A 32 25.86 3.87 -13.65
N ALA A 33 25.05 2.94 -14.15
CA ALA A 33 24.67 2.91 -15.57
C ALA A 33 23.97 4.20 -16.00
N LEU A 34 22.99 4.67 -15.21
CA LEU A 34 22.22 5.89 -15.49
C LEU A 34 23.10 7.14 -15.50
N SER A 35 24.13 7.21 -14.64
CA SER A 35 25.04 8.36 -14.57
C SER A 35 25.83 8.64 -15.85
N SER A 36 25.91 7.66 -16.77
CA SER A 36 26.65 7.81 -18.03
C SER A 36 25.91 8.62 -19.10
N TYR A 37 24.58 8.75 -19.01
CA TYR A 37 23.76 9.44 -20.01
C TYR A 37 22.68 10.36 -19.44
N LEU A 38 22.59 10.48 -18.11
CA LEU A 38 21.71 11.42 -17.43
C LEU A 38 22.50 12.50 -16.68
N PRO A 39 21.88 13.66 -16.40
CA PRO A 39 22.41 14.67 -15.48
C PRO A 39 22.70 14.08 -14.08
N PRO A 40 23.36 14.83 -13.18
CA PRO A 40 23.63 14.39 -11.82
C PRO A 40 22.40 13.80 -11.14
N ILE A 41 22.53 12.55 -10.68
CA ILE A 41 21.48 11.79 -10.01
C ILE A 41 21.71 11.84 -8.51
N TYR A 42 20.68 12.21 -7.77
CA TYR A 42 20.67 12.28 -6.31
C TYR A 42 19.73 11.21 -5.74
N PRO A 43 20.26 10.04 -5.35
CA PRO A 43 19.49 9.03 -4.63
C PRO A 43 19.32 9.48 -3.16
N ILE A 44 18.14 10.02 -2.82
CA ILE A 44 17.86 10.64 -1.50
C ILE A 44 16.91 9.81 -0.62
N GLY A 45 16.59 8.59 -1.04
CA GLY A 45 15.72 7.69 -0.30
C GLY A 45 16.41 7.01 0.90
N PRO A 46 15.67 6.23 1.68
CA PRO A 46 14.22 6.04 1.60
C PRO A 46 13.45 7.21 2.27
N LEU A 47 12.65 7.95 1.48
CA LEU A 47 12.00 9.19 1.93
C LEU A 47 11.02 8.97 3.10
N ASN A 48 10.38 7.81 3.19
CA ASN A 48 9.48 7.43 4.27
C ASN A 48 10.16 7.36 5.65
N ILE A 49 11.47 7.08 5.72
CA ILE A 49 12.22 7.15 6.97
C ILE A 49 12.56 8.59 7.32
N LEU A 50 12.94 9.39 6.31
CA LEU A 50 13.34 10.78 6.49
C LEU A 50 12.20 11.66 7.01
N ASP A 51 10.96 11.41 6.57
CA ASP A 51 9.78 12.10 7.07
C ASP A 51 9.65 12.02 8.60
N ASN A 52 9.88 10.84 9.18
CA ASN A 52 9.85 10.64 10.64
C ASN A 52 10.90 11.45 11.41
N GLN A 53 11.94 11.96 10.75
CA GLN A 53 13.01 12.75 11.37
C GLN A 53 12.70 14.26 11.38
N ILE A 54 11.68 14.70 10.64
CA ILE A 54 11.29 16.10 10.55
C ILE A 54 10.52 16.49 11.82
N LYS A 55 11.11 17.39 12.63
CA LYS A 55 10.54 17.85 13.91
C LYS A 55 9.66 19.09 13.80
N ASP A 56 9.43 19.60 12.58
CA ASP A 56 8.61 20.79 12.37
C ASP A 56 7.14 20.47 12.69
N LYS A 57 6.60 21.20 13.68
CA LYS A 57 5.22 21.02 14.12
C LYS A 57 4.20 21.49 13.08
N ASN A 58 4.58 22.41 12.19
CA ASN A 58 3.71 22.92 11.13
C ASN A 58 3.46 21.88 10.02
N LEU A 59 4.35 20.89 9.90
CA LEU A 59 4.22 19.80 8.92
C LEU A 59 3.38 18.63 9.43
N LYS A 60 2.99 18.61 10.72
CA LYS A 60 2.14 17.54 11.29
C LYS A 60 0.73 17.49 10.69
N GLU A 61 0.27 18.58 10.09
CA GLU A 61 -1.02 18.62 9.38
C GLU A 61 -0.93 18.05 7.96
N ILE A 62 0.28 17.91 7.41
CA ILE A 62 0.56 17.23 6.14
C ILE A 62 0.72 15.74 6.46
N GLY A 63 -0.38 15.12 6.90
CA GLY A 63 -0.43 13.66 7.10
C GLY A 63 -0.68 12.92 5.79
N SER A 64 -0.17 11.70 5.68
CA SER A 64 -0.44 10.81 4.54
C SER A 64 -1.87 10.23 4.52
N ASN A 65 -2.67 10.49 5.55
CA ASN A 65 -3.99 9.89 5.77
C ASN A 65 -5.10 10.95 5.74
N LEU A 66 -6.08 10.76 4.85
CA LEU A 66 -7.25 11.64 4.69
C LEU A 66 -8.23 11.59 5.86
N TRP A 67 -8.16 10.54 6.68
CA TRP A 67 -9.12 10.26 7.74
C TRP A 67 -8.41 10.01 9.07
N LYS A 68 -9.08 10.32 10.18
CA LYS A 68 -8.60 9.94 11.52
C LYS A 68 -8.43 8.43 11.56
N GLU A 69 -7.21 8.00 11.78
CA GLU A 69 -6.88 6.59 11.98
C GLU A 69 -7.62 6.08 13.22
N LYS A 70 -8.28 4.93 13.07
CA LYS A 70 -8.85 4.23 14.22
C LYS A 70 -7.83 3.24 14.79
N THR A 71 -7.83 3.09 16.11
CA THR A 71 -6.92 2.18 16.82
C THR A 71 -7.32 0.72 16.68
N GLU A 72 -8.56 0.44 16.29
CA GLU A 72 -9.15 -0.91 16.14
C GLU A 72 -8.22 -1.89 15.36
N CYS A 73 -7.62 -1.43 14.25
CA CYS A 73 -6.68 -2.25 13.48
C CYS A 73 -5.43 -2.63 14.29
N LEU A 74 -4.81 -1.65 14.95
CA LEU A 74 -3.60 -1.86 15.75
C LEU A 74 -3.88 -2.69 17.02
N GLU A 75 -5.05 -2.51 17.62
CA GLU A 75 -5.51 -3.31 18.76
C GLU A 75 -5.70 -4.78 18.36
N TRP A 76 -6.28 -5.04 17.19
CA TRP A 76 -6.37 -6.40 16.66
C TRP A 76 -5.00 -7.00 16.38
N LEU A 77 -4.06 -6.23 15.80
CA LEU A 77 -2.67 -6.67 15.61
C LEU A 77 -2.03 -7.09 16.94
N ASN A 78 -2.26 -6.31 18.00
CA ASN A 78 -1.74 -6.60 19.34
C ASN A 78 -2.29 -7.87 19.98
N SER A 79 -3.39 -8.43 19.45
CA SER A 79 -3.95 -9.70 19.94
C SER A 79 -3.26 -10.94 19.36
N LYS A 80 -2.36 -10.77 18.38
CA LYS A 80 -1.70 -11.87 17.66
C LYS A 80 -0.28 -12.14 18.18
N ASP A 81 0.26 -13.29 17.81
CA ASP A 81 1.63 -13.69 18.21
C ASP A 81 2.70 -12.90 17.44
N PRO A 82 3.84 -12.53 18.06
CA PRO A 82 4.96 -11.86 17.38
C PRO A 82 5.41 -12.59 16.12
N ASN A 83 5.62 -11.85 15.03
CA ASN A 83 6.03 -12.39 13.73
C ASN A 83 5.15 -13.55 13.21
N SER A 84 3.84 -13.56 13.48
CA SER A 84 2.92 -14.60 12.98
C SER A 84 2.07 -14.17 11.78
N MET A 85 1.95 -12.87 11.51
CA MET A 85 0.93 -12.34 10.60
C MET A 85 1.50 -11.93 9.24
N VAL A 86 0.75 -12.20 8.17
CA VAL A 86 1.04 -11.72 6.81
C VAL A 86 0.13 -10.57 6.43
N HIS A 87 0.73 -9.43 6.10
CA HIS A 87 -0.01 -8.30 5.56
C HIS A 87 -0.23 -8.50 4.06
N VAL A 88 -1.43 -8.22 3.56
CA VAL A 88 -1.79 -8.34 2.14
C VAL A 88 -2.34 -7.00 1.66
N ASN A 89 -1.63 -6.35 0.72
CA ASN A 89 -2.08 -5.09 0.13
C ASN A 89 -1.62 -4.94 -1.33
N PHE A 90 -2.58 -4.82 -2.26
CA PHE A 90 -2.32 -4.59 -3.68
C PHE A 90 -2.56 -3.13 -4.11
N GLY A 91 -2.62 -2.21 -3.16
CA GLY A 91 -2.82 -0.79 -3.42
C GLY A 91 -4.22 -0.46 -3.94
N SER A 92 -4.37 0.75 -4.49
CA SER A 92 -5.67 1.29 -4.90
C SER A 92 -6.05 1.03 -6.35
N ILE A 93 -5.09 0.63 -7.20
CA ILE A 93 -5.25 0.60 -8.66
C ILE A 93 -5.22 -0.83 -9.21
N ALA A 94 -4.62 -1.80 -8.52
CA ALA A 94 -4.58 -3.19 -8.99
C ALA A 94 -6.00 -3.74 -9.15
N ILE A 95 -6.33 -4.28 -10.33
CA ILE A 95 -7.63 -4.91 -10.63
C ILE A 95 -7.37 -6.40 -10.85
N MET A 96 -7.96 -7.24 -10.00
CA MET A 96 -8.00 -8.69 -10.18
C MET A 96 -9.31 -9.11 -10.83
N ALA A 97 -9.26 -10.12 -11.70
CA ALA A 97 -10.47 -10.76 -12.18
C ALA A 97 -11.19 -11.46 -11.00
N PRO A 98 -12.54 -11.52 -10.99
CA PRO A 98 -13.29 -12.15 -9.91
C PRO A 98 -12.85 -13.59 -9.61
N GLU A 99 -12.58 -14.38 -10.66
CA GLU A 99 -12.15 -15.78 -10.53
C GLU A 99 -10.76 -15.87 -9.88
N GLN A 100 -9.85 -14.96 -10.24
CA GLN A 100 -8.52 -14.88 -9.62
C GLN A 100 -8.59 -14.48 -8.15
N LEU A 101 -9.50 -13.57 -7.80
CA LEU A 101 -9.70 -13.15 -6.41
C LEU A 101 -10.24 -14.30 -5.54
N VAL A 102 -11.14 -15.12 -6.08
CA VAL A 102 -11.66 -16.31 -5.40
C VAL A 102 -10.55 -17.33 -5.16
N GLU A 103 -9.79 -17.69 -6.18
CA GLU A 103 -8.65 -18.62 -6.04
C GLU A 103 -7.60 -18.08 -5.05
N PHE A 104 -7.33 -16.79 -5.10
CA PHE A 104 -6.42 -16.15 -4.16
C PHE A 104 -6.94 -16.22 -2.72
N ALA A 105 -8.23 -15.94 -2.48
CA ALA A 105 -8.85 -16.07 -1.17
C ALA A 105 -8.79 -17.52 -0.66
N LEU A 106 -9.09 -18.50 -1.51
CA LEU A 106 -8.96 -19.92 -1.16
C LEU A 106 -7.52 -20.30 -0.79
N GLY A 107 -6.54 -19.83 -1.57
CA GLY A 107 -5.12 -19.99 -1.26
C GLY A 107 -4.77 -19.42 0.11
N LEU A 108 -5.19 -18.19 0.40
CA LEU A 108 -4.99 -17.54 1.70
C LEU A 108 -5.61 -18.33 2.85
N ALA A 109 -6.85 -18.80 2.71
CA ALA A 109 -7.52 -19.61 3.74
C ALA A 109 -6.74 -20.89 4.04
N ASN A 110 -6.20 -21.54 3.01
CA ASN A 110 -5.43 -22.77 3.13
C ASN A 110 -4.07 -22.60 3.81
N THR A 111 -3.51 -21.39 3.86
CA THR A 111 -2.23 -21.15 4.56
C THR A 111 -2.32 -21.31 6.08
N LYS A 112 -3.53 -21.20 6.65
CA LYS A 112 -3.81 -21.20 8.10
C LYS A 112 -3.01 -20.15 8.88
N GLN A 113 -2.47 -19.12 8.22
CA GLN A 113 -1.79 -18.00 8.85
C GLN A 113 -2.81 -16.93 9.31
N ASP A 114 -2.38 -16.07 10.23
CA ASP A 114 -3.07 -14.80 10.51
C ASP A 114 -2.80 -13.82 9.36
N LEU A 115 -3.84 -13.11 8.93
CA LEU A 115 -3.81 -12.24 7.76
C LEU A 115 -4.40 -10.87 8.08
N LEU A 116 -3.70 -9.81 7.68
CA LEU A 116 -4.28 -8.48 7.58
C LEU A 116 -4.43 -8.11 6.11
N TRP A 117 -5.64 -8.25 5.58
CA TRP A 117 -5.90 -8.04 4.16
C TRP A 117 -6.67 -6.73 3.92
N ILE A 118 -6.03 -5.83 3.18
CA ILE A 118 -6.69 -4.63 2.66
C ILE A 118 -7.55 -5.02 1.46
N LEU A 119 -8.88 -4.96 1.65
CA LEU A 119 -9.85 -5.25 0.60
C LEU A 119 -10.46 -3.97 0.03
N ARG A 120 -10.58 -3.94 -1.28
CA ARG A 120 -11.34 -2.89 -1.96
C ARG A 120 -12.84 -3.19 -1.84
N PRO A 121 -13.70 -2.15 -1.79
CA PRO A 121 -15.15 -2.35 -1.69
C PRO A 121 -15.72 -3.27 -2.79
N CYS A 122 -15.25 -3.14 -4.04
CA CYS A 122 -15.69 -3.99 -5.15
C CYS A 122 -15.29 -5.46 -5.00
N ASP A 123 -14.11 -5.74 -4.46
CA ASP A 123 -13.58 -7.10 -4.28
C ASP A 123 -14.33 -7.85 -3.16
N SER A 124 -14.74 -7.12 -2.13
CA SER A 124 -15.38 -7.70 -0.96
C SER A 124 -16.76 -8.33 -1.23
N ALA A 125 -17.43 -7.92 -2.30
CA ALA A 125 -18.73 -8.47 -2.71
C ALA A 125 -18.59 -9.83 -3.42
N ILE A 126 -17.37 -10.21 -3.81
CA ILE A 126 -17.06 -11.41 -4.59
C ILE A 126 -16.69 -12.59 -3.66
N LEU A 127 -16.26 -12.31 -2.43
CA LEU A 127 -15.83 -13.33 -1.48
C LEU A 127 -16.99 -14.19 -1.00
N SER A 128 -16.80 -15.52 -0.97
CA SER A 128 -17.81 -16.47 -0.52
C SER A 128 -18.03 -16.40 1.00
N SER A 129 -19.25 -16.68 1.45
CA SER A 129 -19.56 -16.77 2.89
C SER A 129 -18.77 -17.87 3.60
N GLU A 130 -18.47 -18.97 2.90
CA GLU A 130 -17.63 -20.07 3.39
C GLU A 130 -16.21 -19.58 3.75
N PHE A 131 -15.59 -18.79 2.87
CA PHE A 131 -14.27 -18.20 3.12
C PHE A 131 -14.28 -17.26 4.34
N LEU A 132 -15.29 -16.40 4.44
CA LEU A 132 -15.43 -15.47 5.55
C LEU A 132 -15.59 -16.21 6.89
N GLU A 133 -16.39 -17.27 6.91
CA GLU A 133 -16.59 -18.08 8.13
C GLU A 133 -15.31 -18.84 8.51
N GLU A 134 -14.61 -19.42 7.54
CA GLU A 134 -13.36 -20.15 7.79
C GLU A 134 -12.25 -19.23 8.34
N THR A 135 -12.20 -17.98 7.88
CA THR A 135 -11.12 -17.04 8.19
C THR A 135 -11.46 -16.03 9.30
N LYS A 136 -12.66 -16.08 9.87
CA LYS A 136 -13.17 -15.06 10.82
C LYS A 136 -12.29 -14.73 12.02
N GLU A 137 -11.53 -15.71 12.53
CA GLU A 137 -10.66 -15.52 13.70
C GLU A 137 -9.23 -15.11 13.32
N ARG A 138 -8.87 -15.27 12.04
CA ARG A 138 -7.50 -15.21 11.53
C ARG A 138 -7.28 -14.07 10.55
N CYS A 139 -8.32 -13.61 9.88
CA CYS A 139 -8.25 -12.56 8.87
C CYS A 139 -8.96 -11.30 9.36
N LEU A 140 -8.25 -10.17 9.40
CA LEU A 140 -8.85 -8.86 9.50
C LEU A 140 -8.89 -8.22 8.11
N PHE A 141 -10.08 -7.84 7.68
CA PHE A 141 -10.28 -7.12 6.44
C PHE A 141 -10.36 -5.62 6.70
N VAL A 142 -9.46 -4.84 6.12
CA VAL A 142 -9.58 -3.38 6.16
C VAL A 142 -10.27 -2.93 4.88
N ARG A 143 -11.49 -2.39 5.02
CA ARG A 143 -12.21 -1.80 3.90
C ARG A 143 -11.86 -0.32 3.88
N VAL A 144 -11.33 0.15 2.75
CA VAL A 144 -10.82 1.52 2.46
C VAL A 144 -9.30 1.67 2.63
N TRP A 145 -8.64 1.73 1.47
CA TRP A 145 -7.30 2.30 1.28
C TRP A 145 -7.42 3.40 0.22
N ILE A 146 -7.02 4.63 0.55
CA ILE A 146 -6.96 5.75 -0.41
C ILE A 146 -5.47 6.03 -0.67
N PRO A 147 -5.02 6.17 -1.93
CA PRO A 147 -3.61 6.19 -2.27
C PRO A 147 -2.83 7.37 -1.67
N THR A 148 -1.57 7.09 -1.35
CA THR A 148 -0.54 8.00 -0.86
C THR A 148 -0.15 9.11 -1.85
N THR A 149 -0.64 9.10 -3.11
CA THR A 149 -0.02 9.89 -4.19
C THR A 149 -0.72 11.18 -4.61
N LEU A 150 -1.89 11.57 -4.09
CA LEU A 150 -2.46 12.89 -4.39
C LEU A 150 -3.31 13.45 -3.25
N VAL A 151 -2.70 14.28 -2.39
CA VAL A 151 -3.47 15.27 -1.62
C VAL A 151 -2.73 16.61 -1.66
N VAL A 152 -2.98 17.36 -2.73
CA VAL A 152 -2.96 18.83 -2.62
C VAL A 152 -4.11 19.17 -1.69
N ASN A 153 -3.82 19.90 -0.60
CA ASN A 153 -4.77 20.36 0.40
C ASN A 153 -5.68 21.46 -0.20
N ASP A 154 -6.42 21.12 -1.25
CA ASP A 154 -7.32 22.03 -1.95
C ASP A 154 -8.70 21.94 -1.29
N GLU A 155 -9.14 23.04 -0.68
CA GLU A 155 -10.47 23.17 -0.07
C GLU A 155 -11.61 22.87 -1.04
N LYS A 156 -11.36 22.94 -2.37
CA LYS A 156 -12.36 22.53 -3.38
C LYS A 156 -12.68 21.04 -3.36
N LEU A 157 -11.74 20.15 -3.03
CA LEU A 157 -12.00 18.70 -2.98
C LEU A 157 -12.90 18.30 -1.80
N LYS A 158 -12.90 19.08 -0.71
CA LYS A 158 -13.87 18.94 0.39
C LYS A 158 -15.31 19.28 -0.03
N SER A 159 -15.47 20.05 -1.10
CA SER A 159 -16.79 20.45 -1.63
C SER A 159 -17.36 19.49 -2.68
N LEU A 160 -16.57 18.51 -3.15
CA LEU A 160 -17.06 17.43 -3.99
C LEU A 160 -17.91 16.49 -3.13
N LYS A 161 -19.20 16.81 -3.05
CA LYS A 161 -20.31 15.95 -2.59
C LYS A 161 -20.49 14.68 -3.44
N ILE A 162 -19.40 14.04 -3.88
CA ILE A 162 -19.45 12.84 -4.73
C ILE A 162 -19.69 11.57 -3.87
N LEU A 163 -19.56 11.65 -2.54
CA LEU A 163 -19.68 10.48 -1.66
C LEU A 163 -20.50 10.73 -0.39
N ASP A 164 -21.55 11.55 -0.47
CA ASP A 164 -22.46 11.76 0.67
C ASP A 164 -23.81 11.09 0.39
N GLY A 165 -24.26 10.25 1.33
CA GLY A 165 -25.59 9.63 1.32
C GLY A 165 -25.63 8.14 0.95
N GLU A 166 -25.46 7.80 -0.32
CA GLU A 166 -25.79 6.45 -0.82
C GLU A 166 -24.71 5.40 -0.56
N PHE A 167 -23.43 5.80 -0.47
CA PHE A 167 -22.39 4.84 -0.10
C PHE A 167 -22.62 4.28 1.30
N ARG A 168 -23.09 5.09 2.27
CA ARG A 168 -23.35 4.65 3.64
C ARG A 168 -24.39 3.52 3.75
N GLN A 169 -25.35 3.44 2.82
CA GLN A 169 -26.44 2.46 2.90
C GLN A 169 -26.13 1.10 2.27
N LEU A 170 -25.07 0.99 1.45
CA LEU A 170 -24.57 -0.31 0.98
C LEU A 170 -23.77 -1.08 2.05
N PHE A 171 -23.54 -0.49 3.24
CA PHE A 171 -22.64 -1.02 4.28
C PHE A 171 -23.28 -1.89 5.37
N VAL A 172 -24.51 -2.37 5.20
CA VAL A 172 -25.14 -3.32 6.15
C VAL A 172 -25.49 -4.63 5.46
N LEU A 173 -24.47 -5.38 5.05
CA LEU A 173 -24.61 -6.78 4.70
C LEU A 173 -23.94 -7.63 5.78
N HIS A 174 -24.75 -8.08 6.76
CA HIS A 174 -24.70 -9.34 7.54
C HIS A 174 -23.34 -9.97 7.94
N SER A 175 -22.24 -9.23 7.94
CA SER A 175 -20.92 -9.79 8.16
C SER A 175 -20.40 -9.36 9.53
N ASN A 176 -19.79 -10.30 10.24
CA ASN A 176 -19.32 -10.17 11.63
C ASN A 176 -18.52 -8.86 11.84
N PRO A 177 -18.96 -7.94 12.72
CA PRO A 177 -18.32 -6.63 12.92
C PRO A 177 -16.88 -6.73 13.41
N ASN A 178 -16.47 -7.88 13.96
CA ASN A 178 -15.11 -8.10 14.46
C ASN A 178 -14.07 -8.38 13.35
N MET A 179 -14.52 -8.54 12.10
CA MET A 179 -13.67 -8.93 10.98
C MET A 179 -13.35 -7.76 10.03
N PHE A 180 -13.98 -6.60 10.21
CA PHE A 180 -13.82 -5.44 9.33
C PHE A 180 -13.36 -4.20 10.08
N ALA A 181 -12.22 -3.63 9.69
CA ALA A 181 -11.74 -2.33 10.17
C ALA A 181 -11.90 -1.24 9.11
N SER A 182 -12.12 0.00 9.55
CA SER A 182 -12.44 1.14 8.66
C SER A 182 -11.23 1.84 8.06
N SER A 183 -10.04 1.71 8.65
CA SER A 183 -8.78 2.28 8.14
C SER A 183 -7.59 1.76 8.94
N CYS A 184 -6.43 1.63 8.30
CA CYS A 184 -5.17 1.29 8.95
C CYS A 184 -4.00 1.97 8.22
N SER A 185 -3.02 2.50 8.96
CA SER A 185 -1.83 3.11 8.35
C SER A 185 -0.81 2.04 7.97
N GLN A 186 -0.53 1.87 6.67
CA GLN A 186 0.42 0.85 6.19
C GLN A 186 1.79 1.01 6.84
N ALA A 187 2.31 2.22 6.96
CA ALA A 187 3.59 2.45 7.63
C ALA A 187 3.59 1.94 9.08
N LYS A 188 2.48 2.10 9.82
CA LYS A 188 2.35 1.58 11.19
C LYS A 188 2.21 0.06 11.22
N VAL A 189 1.49 -0.51 10.25
CA VAL A 189 1.36 -1.98 10.07
C VAL A 189 2.71 -2.60 9.76
N LEU A 190 3.43 -2.09 8.77
CA LEU A 190 4.72 -2.62 8.34
C LEU A 190 5.80 -2.50 9.41
N LYS A 191 5.73 -1.48 10.26
CA LYS A 191 6.62 -1.34 11.41
C LYS A 191 6.23 -2.27 12.59
N HIS A 192 5.05 -2.87 12.55
CA HIS A 192 4.50 -3.57 13.70
C HIS A 192 5.21 -4.92 13.93
N PRO A 193 5.64 -5.26 15.15
CA PRO A 193 6.39 -6.50 15.45
C PRO A 193 5.62 -7.81 15.22
N PHE A 194 4.32 -7.74 14.91
CA PHE A 194 3.48 -8.90 14.62
C PHE A 194 3.49 -9.25 13.12
N VAL A 195 3.87 -8.30 12.25
CA VAL A 195 3.95 -8.53 10.81
C VAL A 195 5.25 -9.25 10.48
N ARG A 196 5.12 -10.43 9.88
CA ARG A 196 6.23 -11.27 9.44
C ARG A 196 6.59 -11.07 7.97
N GLY A 197 5.62 -10.72 7.15
CA GLY A 197 5.81 -10.62 5.71
C GLY A 197 4.69 -9.83 5.05
N PHE A 198 4.98 -9.38 3.84
CA PHE A 198 4.11 -8.48 3.09
C PHE A 198 3.86 -9.00 1.68
N LEU A 199 2.62 -9.37 1.37
CA LEU A 199 2.22 -9.77 0.04
C LEU A 199 1.73 -8.54 -0.73
N ILE A 200 2.45 -8.20 -1.80
CA ILE A 200 2.37 -6.90 -2.48
C ILE A 200 2.33 -7.00 -3.99
N HIS A 201 1.81 -5.94 -4.60
CA HIS A 201 1.91 -5.69 -6.04
C HIS A 201 3.24 -5.05 -6.50
N SER A 202 4.18 -4.80 -5.59
CA SER A 202 5.51 -4.23 -5.91
C SER A 202 5.49 -2.83 -6.53
N GLU A 203 4.55 -1.98 -6.11
CA GLU A 203 4.65 -0.54 -6.33
C GLU A 203 5.79 0.06 -5.48
N TRP A 204 6.50 1.05 -6.04
CA TRP A 204 7.78 1.48 -5.49
C TRP A 204 7.70 2.03 -4.07
N ASN A 205 6.66 2.80 -3.73
CA ASN A 205 6.51 3.32 -2.36
C ASN A 205 6.32 2.19 -1.35
N SER A 206 5.43 1.25 -1.65
CA SER A 206 5.18 0.09 -0.78
C SER A 206 6.43 -0.81 -0.65
N THR A 207 7.18 -0.96 -1.74
CA THR A 207 8.43 -1.74 -1.79
C THR A 207 9.51 -1.10 -0.90
N ILE A 208 9.75 0.20 -1.05
CA ILE A 208 10.71 0.94 -0.24
C ILE A 208 10.30 0.98 1.24
N GLU A 209 9.02 1.08 1.56
CA GLU A 209 8.54 0.96 2.94
C GLU A 209 8.85 -0.42 3.54
N SER A 210 8.59 -1.50 2.81
CA SER A 210 8.91 -2.86 3.27
C SER A 210 10.41 -3.03 3.51
N ILE A 211 11.25 -2.57 2.57
CA ILE A 211 12.72 -2.59 2.71
C ILE A 211 13.16 -1.79 3.94
N SER A 212 12.57 -0.61 4.14
CA SER A 212 12.88 0.28 5.27
C SER A 212 12.62 -0.35 6.63
N TYR A 213 11.61 -1.21 6.73
CA TYR A 213 11.25 -1.93 7.96
C TYR A 213 11.80 -3.35 8.02
N GLY A 214 12.56 -3.80 7.01
CA GLY A 214 13.17 -5.13 6.98
C GLY A 214 12.16 -6.27 6.80
N LEU A 215 11.00 -6.00 6.18
CA LEU A 215 9.96 -7.00 5.96
C LEU A 215 10.17 -7.74 4.64
N PRO A 216 10.19 -9.08 4.64
CA PRO A 216 10.25 -9.87 3.41
C PRO A 216 8.93 -9.74 2.63
N MET A 217 9.05 -9.71 1.31
CA MET A 217 7.93 -9.49 0.40
C MET A 217 7.61 -10.75 -0.41
N ILE A 218 6.31 -11.01 -0.62
CA ILE A 218 5.82 -11.90 -1.67
C ILE A 218 5.27 -11.02 -2.77
N CYS A 219 5.99 -10.95 -3.88
CA CYS A 219 5.69 -10.04 -4.98
C CYS A 219 4.72 -10.68 -5.98
N TRP A 220 3.64 -9.97 -6.29
CA TRP A 220 2.67 -10.35 -7.32
C TRP A 220 2.29 -9.11 -8.18
N PRO A 221 3.10 -8.78 -9.21
CA PRO A 221 2.94 -7.56 -9.98
C PRO A 221 1.80 -7.62 -11.00
N PHE A 222 1.19 -6.47 -11.29
CA PHE A 222 0.09 -6.34 -12.25
C PHE A 222 0.43 -5.44 -13.45
N PHE A 223 0.96 -4.23 -13.24
CA PHE A 223 1.16 -3.25 -14.32
C PHE A 223 2.26 -2.22 -14.03
N ALA A 224 2.51 -1.32 -14.98
CA ALA A 224 3.52 -0.27 -14.91
C ALA A 224 4.94 -0.83 -14.70
N ASP A 225 5.64 -0.36 -13.67
CA ASP A 225 6.99 -0.74 -13.27
C ASP A 225 7.03 -1.89 -12.25
N GLN A 226 5.88 -2.41 -11.85
CA GLN A 226 5.78 -3.44 -10.81
C GLN A 226 6.57 -4.70 -11.19
N GLN A 227 6.52 -5.11 -12.46
CA GLN A 227 7.26 -6.28 -12.93
C GLN A 227 8.78 -6.10 -12.83
N THR A 228 9.28 -4.87 -13.02
CA THR A 228 10.72 -4.58 -12.91
C THR A 228 11.17 -4.37 -11.46
N ASN A 229 10.25 -4.04 -10.56
CA ASN A 229 10.53 -3.88 -9.14
C ASN A 229 10.62 -5.23 -8.38
N CYS A 230 10.10 -6.32 -8.97
CA CYS A 230 10.07 -7.66 -8.37
C CYS A 230 11.40 -8.42 -8.47
#